data_AF-A0AAF6B8E4-F1
#
_entry.id   AF-A0AAF6B8E4-F1
#
_cell.length_a   1.000
_cell.length_b   1.000
_cell.length_c   1.000
_cell.angle_alpha   90.00
_cell.angle_beta   90.00
_cell.angle_gamma   90.00
#
_symmetry.space_group_name_H-M   'P 1'
#
loop_
_entity.id
_entity.type
_entity.pdbx_description
1 polymer ?
#
loop_
_entity_poly.entity_id
_entity_poly.type
_entity_poly.pdbx_seq_one_letter_code
_entity_poly.pdbx_strand_id
1 'polypeptide(L)'
;MSEKQKKLFDLRLKLNAARKANEAAKIAEKKREEAPQEVRGVSKAKWFEERQKRMGKVLETNGLDMKKAYLLDTQEQAEAKYEKWDKKPAAFGWDVFNQKSLYNAYKKRTKDIPYGMEDYNKAKDADPDFYRDGSSLQYGKAPEVPEENVDRMVAELTSRSTQRKEFSRRRKFHDEKDIDSINDRNEHFNRKIERAFGKYTVEIKNNLERGTALPD
;
A
#
# COMPACT_ATOMS: atom_id res chain seq x y z
N MET A 1 10.43 -14.09 63.59
CA MET A 1 9.39 -13.28 62.91
C MET A 1 8.07 -14.00 63.03
N SER A 2 7.10 -13.42 63.73
CA SER A 2 5.72 -13.94 63.82
C SER A 2 5.10 -14.04 62.42
N GLU A 3 4.22 -15.02 62.18
CA GLU A 3 3.53 -15.17 60.88
C GLU A 3 2.79 -13.90 60.46
N LYS A 4 2.23 -13.16 61.43
CA LYS A 4 1.58 -11.87 61.19
C LYS A 4 2.57 -10.82 60.66
N GLN A 5 3.82 -10.84 61.14
CA GLN A 5 4.88 -9.93 60.69
C GLN A 5 5.37 -10.28 59.28
N LYS A 6 5.47 -11.57 58.94
CA LYS A 6 5.80 -12.03 57.57
C LYS A 6 4.70 -11.61 56.57
N LYS A 7 3.43 -11.85 56.91
CA LYS A 7 2.29 -11.43 56.08
C LYS A 7 2.23 -9.91 55.89
N LEU A 8 2.54 -9.14 56.93
CA LEU A 8 2.62 -7.67 56.85
C LEU A 8 3.77 -7.21 55.94
N PHE A 9 4.93 -7.88 55.99
CA PHE A 9 6.06 -7.58 55.11
C PHE A 9 5.72 -7.85 53.64
N ASP A 10 5.09 -8.99 53.33
CA ASP A 10 4.67 -9.33 51.97
C ASP A 10 3.62 -8.34 51.43
N LEU A 11 2.68 -7.90 52.27
CA LEU A 11 1.71 -6.87 51.90
C LEU A 11 2.39 -5.53 51.62
N ARG A 12 3.39 -5.14 52.41
CA ARG A 12 4.20 -3.94 52.17
C ARG A 12 5.01 -4.04 50.87
N LEU A 13 5.57 -5.21 50.57
CA LEU A 13 6.28 -5.47 49.32
C LEU A 13 5.35 -5.33 48.12
N LYS A 14 4.15 -5.92 48.19
CA LYS A 14 3.11 -5.81 47.16
C LYS A 14 2.62 -4.37 46.98
N LEU A 15 2.44 -3.62 48.07
CA LEU A 15 2.08 -2.20 48.02
C LEU A 15 3.16 -1.36 47.36
N ASN A 16 4.43 -1.60 47.67
CA ASN A 16 5.55 -0.89 47.04
C ASN A 16 5.66 -1.23 45.54
N ALA A 17 5.47 -2.50 45.17
CA ALA A 17 5.43 -2.91 43.77
C ALA A 17 4.27 -2.25 43.02
N ALA A 18 3.07 -2.21 43.61
CA ALA A 18 1.91 -1.54 43.04
C ALA A 18 2.12 -0.03 42.91
N ARG A 19 2.69 0.63 43.92
CA ARG A 19 3.02 2.06 43.87
C ARG A 19 3.99 2.36 42.72
N LYS A 20 5.07 1.57 42.60
CA LYS A 20 6.06 1.74 41.53
C LYS A 20 5.47 1.46 40.13
N ALA A 21 4.62 0.45 40.01
CA ALA A 21 3.92 0.14 38.77
C ALA A 21 2.97 1.28 38.35
N ASN A 22 2.21 1.83 39.31
CA ASN A 22 1.31 2.95 39.06
C ASN A 22 2.07 4.24 38.69
N GLU A 23 3.18 4.52 39.37
CA GLU A 23 4.05 5.66 39.05
C GLU A 23 4.68 5.52 37.65
N ALA A 24 5.16 4.33 37.30
CA ALA A 24 5.67 4.04 35.96
C ALA A 24 4.59 4.19 34.89
N ALA A 25 3.38 3.69 35.13
CA ALA A 25 2.25 3.83 34.21
C ALA A 25 1.85 5.30 34.02
N LYS A 26 1.80 6.08 35.11
CA LYS A 26 1.53 7.52 35.06
C LYS A 26 2.58 8.28 34.24
N ILE A 27 3.86 7.95 34.42
CA ILE A 27 4.95 8.55 33.64
C ILE A 27 4.87 8.13 32.16
N ALA A 28 4.49 6.88 31.87
CA ALA A 28 4.34 6.39 30.50
C ALA A 28 3.17 7.08 29.77
N GLU A 29 2.00 7.23 30.43
CA GLU A 29 0.87 7.97 29.88
C GLU A 29 1.21 9.45 29.68
N LYS A 30 1.84 10.09 30.68
CA LYS A 30 2.31 11.47 30.53
C LYS A 30 3.28 11.63 29.35
N LYS A 31 4.21 10.69 29.15
CA LYS A 31 5.11 10.67 27.99
C LYS A 31 4.38 10.46 26.66
N ARG A 32 3.22 9.78 26.67
CA ARG A 32 2.38 9.55 25.49
C ARG A 32 1.57 10.80 25.14
N GLU A 33 1.07 11.52 26.14
CA GLU A 33 0.36 12.80 25.99
C GLU A 33 1.32 13.94 25.61
N GLU A 34 2.51 13.99 26.21
CA GLU A 34 3.55 15.00 25.94
C GLU A 34 4.44 14.64 24.74
N ALA A 35 4.23 13.48 24.10
CA ALA A 35 4.98 13.11 22.90
C ALA A 35 4.69 14.14 21.80
N PRO A 36 5.73 14.79 21.23
CA PRO A 36 5.54 15.68 20.09
C PRO A 36 4.83 14.93 18.96
N GLN A 37 3.89 15.57 18.26
CA GLN A 37 3.36 15.02 17.02
C GLN A 37 4.53 14.76 16.06
N GLU A 38 4.87 13.49 15.85
CA GLU A 38 6.00 13.14 15.02
C GLU A 38 5.74 13.60 13.58
N VAL A 39 6.71 14.31 13.01
CA VAL A 39 6.67 14.73 11.60
C VAL A 39 6.56 13.49 10.71
N ARG A 40 5.69 13.56 9.69
CA ARG A 40 5.37 12.46 8.78
C ARG A 40 6.64 11.81 8.23
N GLY A 41 6.90 10.55 8.61
CA GLY A 41 8.04 9.75 8.14
C GLY A 41 9.09 9.39 9.19
N VAL A 42 9.21 10.17 10.28
CA VAL A 42 10.20 9.91 11.36
C VAL A 42 9.85 8.61 12.13
N SER A 43 8.56 8.39 12.39
CA SER A 43 8.06 7.16 13.01
C SER A 43 8.45 5.89 12.25
N LYS A 44 8.41 5.96 10.91
CA LYS A 44 8.74 4.83 10.04
C LYS A 44 10.24 4.54 10.07
N ALA A 45 11.09 5.57 10.06
CA ALA A 45 12.54 5.41 10.20
C ALA A 45 12.94 4.80 11.55
N LYS A 46 12.38 5.33 12.66
CA LYS A 46 12.59 4.77 14.00
C LYS A 46 12.12 3.31 14.09
N TRP A 47 10.96 2.99 13.51
CA TRP A 47 10.44 1.62 13.46
C TRP A 47 11.40 0.69 12.70
N PHE A 48 11.97 1.13 11.57
CA PHE A 48 12.97 0.35 10.85
C PHE A 48 14.24 0.16 11.66
N GLU A 49 14.75 1.21 12.32
CA GLU A 49 15.95 1.11 13.17
C GLU A 49 15.74 0.18 14.37
N GLU A 50 14.61 0.27 15.07
CA GLU A 50 14.28 -0.65 16.16
C GLU A 50 14.16 -2.08 15.66
N ARG A 51 13.52 -2.29 14.50
CA ARG A 51 13.42 -3.60 13.88
C ARG A 51 14.79 -4.16 13.52
N GLN A 52 15.69 -3.35 12.96
CA GLN A 52 17.07 -3.72 12.67
C GLN A 52 17.83 -4.09 13.95
N LYS A 53 17.70 -3.30 15.02
CA LYS A 53 18.32 -3.60 16.33
C LYS A 53 17.79 -4.90 16.94
N ARG A 54 16.49 -5.17 16.86
CA ARG A 54 15.89 -6.43 17.33
C ARG A 54 16.40 -7.62 16.53
N MET A 55 16.41 -7.50 15.20
CA MET A 55 16.97 -8.54 14.32
C MET A 55 18.45 -8.77 14.61
N GLY A 56 19.25 -7.72 14.76
CA GLY A 56 20.67 -7.80 15.11
C GLY A 56 20.92 -8.55 16.41
N LYS A 57 20.15 -8.23 17.47
CA LYS A 57 20.25 -8.96 18.76
C LYS A 57 19.90 -10.44 18.63
N VAL A 58 18.85 -10.78 17.87
CA VAL A 58 18.47 -12.19 17.65
C VAL A 58 19.54 -12.91 16.84
N LEU A 59 20.17 -12.25 15.88
CA LEU A 59 21.26 -12.82 15.09
C LEU A 59 22.53 -13.03 15.93
N GLU A 60 22.91 -12.04 16.73
CA GLU A 60 24.04 -12.11 17.67
C GLU A 60 23.86 -13.24 18.69
N THR A 61 22.67 -13.36 19.29
CA THR A 61 22.36 -14.44 20.24
C THR A 61 22.41 -15.84 19.62
N ASN A 62 22.15 -15.95 18.31
CA ASN A 62 22.26 -17.20 17.56
C ASN A 62 23.63 -17.37 16.85
N GLY A 63 24.57 -16.43 17.01
CA GLY A 63 25.89 -16.47 16.36
C GLY A 63 25.85 -16.38 14.83
N LEU A 64 24.78 -15.79 14.27
CA LEU A 64 24.55 -15.69 12.83
C LEU A 64 24.91 -14.28 12.33
N ASP A 65 25.52 -14.22 11.13
CA ASP A 65 25.75 -12.95 10.43
C ASP A 65 24.45 -12.42 9.80
N MET A 66 24.39 -11.11 9.58
CA MET A 66 23.24 -10.39 9.00
C MET A 66 22.88 -10.90 7.59
N LYS A 67 23.86 -11.42 6.84
CA LYS A 67 23.64 -12.09 5.55
C LYS A 67 22.88 -13.41 5.67
N LYS A 68 22.95 -14.07 6.82
CA LYS A 68 22.29 -15.35 7.13
C LYS A 68 20.97 -15.18 7.88
N ALA A 69 20.43 -13.97 7.94
CA ALA A 69 19.21 -13.69 8.69
C ALA A 69 17.97 -14.47 8.21
N TYR A 70 17.97 -14.91 6.95
CA TYR A 70 16.91 -15.74 6.39
C TYR A 70 16.80 -17.13 7.04
N LEU A 71 17.84 -17.61 7.75
CA LEU A 71 17.79 -18.90 8.47
C LEU A 71 16.86 -18.86 9.70
N LEU A 72 16.52 -17.67 10.18
CA LEU A 72 15.63 -17.48 11.33
C LEU A 72 14.16 -17.30 10.92
N ASP A 73 13.88 -17.20 9.62
CA ASP A 73 12.51 -17.13 9.14
C ASP A 73 11.83 -18.50 9.25
N THR A 74 10.63 -18.49 9.82
CA THR A 74 9.75 -19.67 9.71
C THR A 74 9.32 -19.89 8.26
N GLN A 75 8.94 -21.12 7.90
CA GLN A 75 8.46 -21.45 6.56
C GLN A 75 7.35 -20.50 6.10
N GLU A 76 6.36 -20.23 6.96
CA GLU A 76 5.25 -19.31 6.69
C GLU A 76 5.73 -17.87 6.39
N GLN A 77 6.72 -17.38 7.16
CA GLN A 77 7.30 -16.05 6.94
C GLN A 77 8.09 -15.96 5.64
N ALA A 78 8.80 -17.03 5.27
CA ALA A 78 9.52 -17.11 4.01
C ALA A 78 8.53 -17.12 2.83
N GLU A 79 7.49 -17.96 2.86
CA GLU A 79 6.45 -18.02 1.82
C GLU A 79 5.77 -16.66 1.61
N ALA A 80 5.37 -15.99 2.69
CA ALA A 80 4.77 -14.65 2.60
C ALA A 80 5.72 -13.57 2.06
N LYS A 81 7.05 -13.73 2.25
CA LYS A 81 8.06 -12.84 1.64
C LYS A 81 8.20 -13.12 0.15
N TYR A 82 8.29 -14.39 -0.23
CA TYR A 82 8.41 -14.79 -1.63
C TYR A 82 7.17 -14.41 -2.44
N GLU A 83 5.96 -14.59 -1.90
CA GLU A 83 4.72 -14.16 -2.58
C GLU A 83 4.69 -12.64 -2.82
N LYS A 84 5.24 -11.84 -1.90
CA LYS A 84 5.37 -10.38 -2.09
C LYS A 84 6.42 -10.01 -3.13
N TRP A 85 7.45 -10.85 -3.29
CA TRP A 85 8.50 -10.66 -4.30
C TRP A 85 8.06 -11.13 -5.67
N ASP A 86 7.14 -12.10 -5.73
CA ASP A 86 6.53 -12.57 -6.97
C ASP A 86 5.55 -11.52 -7.51
N LYS A 87 6.13 -10.53 -8.20
CA LYS A 87 5.37 -9.47 -8.87
C LYS A 87 4.75 -10.05 -10.13
N LYS A 88 3.42 -10.14 -10.13
CA LYS A 88 2.68 -10.44 -11.36
C LYS A 88 3.10 -9.47 -12.46
N PRO A 89 3.44 -9.95 -13.67
CA PRO A 89 3.89 -9.09 -14.75
C PRO A 89 2.80 -8.05 -15.04
N ALA A 90 3.23 -6.79 -15.16
CA ALA A 90 2.31 -5.71 -15.54
C ALA A 90 1.79 -5.97 -16.96
N ALA A 91 0.52 -5.68 -17.20
CA ALA A 91 -0.06 -5.76 -18.53
C ALA A 91 0.73 -4.85 -19.49
N PHE A 92 1.17 -5.40 -20.62
CA PHE A 92 2.02 -4.70 -21.58
C PHE A 92 1.20 -4.21 -22.77
N GLY A 93 1.34 -2.92 -23.13
CA GLY A 93 0.75 -2.34 -24.33
C GLY A 93 -0.77 -2.53 -24.41
N TRP A 94 -1.23 -3.16 -25.49
CA TRP A 94 -2.65 -3.41 -25.76
C TRP A 94 -3.29 -4.48 -24.86
N ASP A 95 -2.49 -5.24 -24.11
CA ASP A 95 -2.99 -6.26 -23.18
C ASP A 95 -3.78 -5.67 -22.00
N VAL A 96 -3.72 -4.34 -21.81
CA VAL A 96 -4.55 -3.60 -20.85
C VAL A 96 -6.05 -3.69 -21.18
N PHE A 97 -6.42 -3.86 -22.45
CA PHE A 97 -7.81 -3.93 -22.91
C PHE A 97 -8.33 -5.35 -23.09
N ASN A 98 -7.57 -6.37 -22.67
CA ASN A 98 -8.01 -7.76 -22.77
C ASN A 98 -9.17 -8.06 -21.78
N GLN A 99 -9.91 -9.13 -22.03
CA GLN A 99 -11.00 -9.56 -21.15
C GLN A 99 -10.51 -9.87 -19.72
N LYS A 100 -9.27 -10.37 -19.59
CA LYS A 100 -8.66 -10.72 -18.29
C LYS A 100 -8.41 -9.49 -17.41
N SER A 101 -8.00 -8.38 -18.00
CA SER A 101 -7.73 -7.08 -17.37
C SER A 101 -9.03 -6.44 -16.94
N LEU A 102 -10.05 -6.47 -17.80
CA LEU A 102 -11.41 -6.05 -17.47
C LEU A 102 -11.97 -6.87 -16.28
N TYR A 103 -11.82 -8.19 -16.32
CA TYR A 103 -12.22 -9.07 -15.22
C TYR A 103 -11.45 -8.77 -13.93
N ASN A 104 -10.14 -8.59 -13.99
CA ASN A 104 -9.33 -8.25 -12.82
C ASN A 104 -9.71 -6.88 -12.24
N ALA A 105 -10.01 -5.90 -13.09
CA ALA A 105 -10.47 -4.58 -12.66
C ALA A 105 -11.84 -4.66 -11.99
N TYR A 106 -12.75 -5.48 -12.53
CA TYR A 106 -14.04 -5.78 -11.90
C TYR A 106 -13.86 -6.47 -10.55
N LYS A 107 -13.04 -7.51 -10.48
CA LYS A 107 -12.74 -8.25 -9.24
C LYS A 107 -12.10 -7.36 -8.16
N LYS A 108 -11.31 -6.36 -8.54
CA LYS A 108 -10.81 -5.35 -7.60
C LYS A 108 -11.93 -4.44 -7.13
N ARG A 109 -12.77 -3.94 -8.04
CA ARG A 109 -13.94 -3.10 -7.72
C ARG A 109 -14.83 -3.76 -6.68
N THR A 110 -15.20 -5.02 -6.89
CA THR A 110 -16.16 -5.73 -6.05
C THR A 110 -15.63 -6.02 -4.65
N LYS A 111 -14.31 -6.04 -4.44
CA LYS A 111 -13.71 -6.18 -3.10
C LYS A 111 -13.91 -4.95 -2.24
N ASP A 112 -13.93 -3.77 -2.85
CA ASP A 112 -14.00 -2.50 -2.13
C ASP A 112 -15.45 -2.07 -1.85
N ILE A 113 -16.45 -2.81 -2.37
CA ILE A 113 -17.87 -2.52 -2.15
C ILE A 113 -18.29 -3.08 -0.79
N PRO A 114 -18.73 -2.23 0.17
CA PRO A 114 -19.24 -2.71 1.44
C PRO A 114 -20.60 -3.41 1.24
N TYR A 115 -20.75 -4.59 1.84
CA TYR A 115 -21.99 -5.36 1.86
C TYR A 115 -22.45 -5.57 3.30
N GLY A 116 -23.66 -5.11 3.63
CA GLY A 116 -24.32 -5.35 4.91
C GLY A 116 -25.30 -6.51 4.79
N MET A 117 -25.11 -7.58 5.57
CA MET A 117 -26.03 -8.72 5.59
C MET A 117 -27.41 -8.32 6.12
N GLU A 118 -27.47 -7.35 7.03
CA GLU A 118 -28.72 -6.82 7.60
C GLU A 118 -29.55 -6.06 6.55
N ASP A 119 -28.92 -5.16 5.79
CA ASP A 119 -29.55 -4.42 4.69
C ASP A 119 -30.09 -5.39 3.64
N TYR A 120 -29.33 -6.44 3.34
CA TYR A 120 -29.75 -7.49 2.43
C TYR A 120 -30.98 -8.25 2.93
N ASN A 121 -31.00 -8.68 4.19
CA ASN A 121 -32.16 -9.37 4.76
C ASN A 121 -33.39 -8.47 4.79
N LYS A 122 -33.23 -7.19 5.15
CA LYS A 122 -34.33 -6.21 5.12
C LYS A 122 -34.90 -6.03 3.71
N ALA A 123 -34.04 -5.94 2.69
CA ALA A 123 -34.47 -5.85 1.30
C ALA A 123 -35.17 -7.14 0.84
N LYS A 124 -34.72 -8.31 1.31
CA LYS A 124 -35.34 -9.61 1.04
C LYS A 124 -36.73 -9.75 1.66
N ASP A 125 -36.91 -9.30 2.90
CA ASP A 125 -38.22 -9.37 3.57
C ASP A 125 -39.21 -8.34 3.00
N ALA A 126 -38.72 -7.21 2.48
CA ALA A 126 -39.54 -6.15 1.90
C ALA A 126 -40.09 -6.49 0.49
N ASP A 127 -39.37 -7.31 -0.30
CA ASP A 127 -39.77 -7.69 -1.66
C ASP A 127 -40.21 -9.16 -1.72
N PRO A 128 -41.51 -9.47 -1.86
CA PRO A 128 -41.99 -10.83 -2.07
C PRO A 128 -41.45 -11.51 -3.34
N ASP A 129 -41.05 -10.72 -4.36
CA ASP A 129 -40.41 -11.19 -5.61
C ASP A 129 -38.91 -10.84 -5.62
N PHE A 130 -38.23 -11.03 -4.48
CA PHE A 130 -36.79 -10.73 -4.35
C PHE A 130 -35.92 -11.58 -5.29
N TYR A 131 -36.28 -12.85 -5.47
CA TYR A 131 -35.59 -13.78 -6.38
C TYR A 131 -36.30 -13.83 -7.73
N ARG A 132 -36.02 -12.84 -8.57
CA ARG A 132 -36.68 -12.69 -9.88
C ARG A 132 -36.13 -13.68 -10.91
N ASP A 133 -37.04 -14.35 -11.61
CA ASP A 133 -36.72 -15.13 -12.81
C ASP A 133 -36.68 -14.21 -14.05
N GLY A 134 -36.07 -14.69 -15.14
CA GLY A 134 -35.95 -13.95 -16.41
C GLY A 134 -37.29 -13.57 -17.06
N SER A 135 -38.40 -14.15 -16.58
CA SER A 135 -39.78 -13.86 -16.99
C SER A 135 -40.49 -12.79 -16.13
N SER A 136 -39.84 -12.24 -15.09
CA SER A 136 -40.46 -11.25 -14.18
C SER A 136 -40.79 -9.93 -14.89
N LEU A 137 -42.05 -9.48 -14.74
CA LEU A 137 -42.59 -8.26 -15.34
C LEU A 137 -42.12 -6.96 -14.65
N GLN A 138 -41.32 -7.09 -13.59
CA GLN A 138 -40.78 -5.97 -12.83
C GLN A 138 -39.57 -5.30 -13.52
N TYR A 139 -39.10 -5.84 -14.64
CA TYR A 139 -38.04 -5.22 -15.46
C TYR A 139 -38.47 -3.85 -15.98
N GLY A 140 -37.64 -2.82 -15.72
CA GLY A 140 -37.90 -1.44 -16.15
C GLY A 140 -38.56 -0.54 -15.09
N LYS A 141 -38.97 -1.09 -13.94
CA LYS A 141 -39.32 -0.26 -12.77
C LYS A 141 -38.05 0.05 -11.99
N ALA A 142 -37.78 1.35 -11.76
CA ALA A 142 -36.65 1.76 -10.94
C ALA A 142 -36.91 1.36 -9.47
N PRO A 143 -36.03 0.57 -8.83
CA PRO A 143 -36.18 0.28 -7.42
C PRO A 143 -35.95 1.55 -6.60
N GLU A 144 -36.67 1.67 -5.48
CA GLU A 144 -36.40 2.72 -4.50
C GLU A 144 -35.09 2.40 -3.78
N VAL A 145 -34.01 3.05 -4.21
CA VAL A 145 -32.68 2.91 -3.62
C VAL A 145 -32.49 4.03 -2.60
N PRO A 146 -32.05 3.73 -1.36
CA PRO A 146 -31.71 4.76 -0.38
C PRO A 146 -30.69 5.75 -0.93
N GLU A 147 -30.86 7.05 -0.64
CA GLU A 147 -29.96 8.11 -1.11
C GLU A 147 -28.50 7.85 -0.70
N GLU A 148 -28.27 7.31 0.50
CA GLU A 148 -26.94 6.92 0.98
C GLU A 148 -26.22 5.95 0.03
N ASN A 149 -26.95 5.02 -0.59
CA ASN A 149 -26.37 4.06 -1.53
C ASN A 149 -25.99 4.74 -2.86
N VAL A 150 -26.78 5.72 -3.28
CA VAL A 150 -26.50 6.54 -4.46
C VAL A 150 -25.26 7.40 -4.21
N ASP A 151 -25.16 8.05 -3.05
CA ASP A 151 -23.99 8.84 -2.67
C ASP A 151 -22.72 7.99 -2.62
N ARG A 152 -22.79 6.78 -2.08
CA ARG A 152 -21.67 5.82 -2.10
C ARG A 152 -21.25 5.47 -3.53
N MET A 153 -22.19 5.25 -4.44
CA MET A 153 -21.89 5.01 -5.84
C MET A 153 -21.20 6.22 -6.49
N VAL A 154 -21.70 7.43 -6.22
CA VAL A 154 -21.11 8.67 -6.75
C VAL A 154 -19.69 8.89 -6.21
N ALA A 155 -19.46 8.65 -4.93
CA ALA A 155 -18.13 8.70 -4.31
C ALA A 155 -17.16 7.69 -4.96
N GLU A 156 -17.62 6.50 -5.29
CA GLU A 156 -16.81 5.49 -5.98
C GLU A 156 -16.46 5.93 -7.42
N LEU A 157 -17.43 6.48 -8.16
CA LEU A 157 -17.20 6.98 -9.52
C LEU A 157 -16.23 8.17 -9.56
N THR A 158 -16.34 9.08 -8.60
CA THR A 158 -15.42 10.22 -8.48
C THR A 158 -14.00 9.76 -8.15
N SER A 159 -13.83 8.83 -7.21
CA SER A 159 -12.54 8.20 -6.88
C SER A 159 -11.92 7.49 -8.10
N ARG A 160 -12.74 6.83 -8.93
CA ARG A 160 -12.25 6.25 -10.19
C ARG A 160 -11.79 7.29 -11.19
N SER A 161 -12.52 8.39 -11.28
CA SER A 161 -12.16 9.51 -12.17
C SER A 161 -10.81 10.11 -11.77
N THR A 162 -10.55 10.28 -10.46
CA THR A 162 -9.24 10.75 -9.98
C THR A 162 -8.12 9.74 -10.27
N GLN A 163 -8.32 8.45 -9.97
CA GLN A 163 -7.35 7.39 -10.28
C GLN A 163 -7.03 7.31 -11.78
N ARG A 164 -8.03 7.49 -12.65
CA ARG A 164 -7.83 7.52 -14.10
C ARG A 164 -6.98 8.71 -14.55
N LYS A 165 -7.16 9.88 -13.94
CA LYS A 165 -6.32 11.06 -14.21
C LYS A 165 -4.88 10.84 -13.76
N GLU A 166 -4.69 10.18 -12.62
CA GLU A 166 -3.36 9.86 -12.06
C GLU A 166 -2.63 8.71 -12.77
N PHE A 167 -3.32 7.93 -13.60
CA PHE A 167 -2.72 6.82 -14.35
C PHE A 167 -1.58 7.28 -15.27
N SER A 168 -1.76 8.44 -15.92
CA SER A 168 -0.69 9.09 -16.69
C SER A 168 0.07 10.07 -15.82
N ARG A 169 1.21 9.63 -15.27
CA ARG A 169 2.06 10.48 -14.43
C ARG A 169 3.04 11.27 -15.28
N ARG A 170 3.10 12.59 -15.07
CA ARG A 170 4.16 13.43 -15.65
C ARG A 170 5.51 12.97 -15.08
N ARG A 171 6.47 12.67 -15.96
CA ARG A 171 7.84 12.37 -15.54
C ARG A 171 8.49 13.66 -15.03
N LYS A 172 9.31 13.56 -13.97
CA LYS A 172 10.04 14.70 -13.42
C LYS A 172 10.99 15.24 -14.50
N PHE A 173 11.00 16.56 -14.68
CA PHE A 173 11.98 17.24 -15.52
C PHE A 173 13.33 17.25 -14.79
N HIS A 174 14.40 16.97 -15.51
CA HIS A 174 15.76 16.96 -14.99
C HIS A 174 16.52 18.08 -15.69
N ASP A 175 16.88 19.14 -14.95
CA ASP A 175 17.52 20.34 -15.50
C ASP A 175 18.91 20.06 -16.06
N GLU A 176 19.56 18.97 -15.64
CA GLU A 176 20.86 18.51 -16.13
C GLU A 176 20.78 17.86 -17.52
N LYS A 177 19.58 17.58 -18.04
CA LYS A 177 19.43 16.95 -19.35
C LYS A 177 19.55 18.02 -20.45
N ASP A 178 20.39 17.73 -21.44
CA ASP A 178 20.47 18.54 -22.66
C ASP A 178 19.09 18.74 -23.31
N ILE A 179 18.80 20.00 -23.65
CA ILE A 179 17.52 20.41 -24.22
C ILE A 179 17.59 20.26 -25.73
N ASP A 180 16.91 19.24 -26.26
CA ASP A 180 16.81 18.96 -27.70
C ASP A 180 15.57 19.61 -28.37
N SER A 181 14.80 20.40 -27.63
CA SER A 181 13.48 20.89 -28.05
C SER A 181 13.25 22.37 -27.74
N ILE A 182 12.60 23.08 -28.66
CA ILE A 182 12.23 24.50 -28.52
C ILE A 182 10.90 24.67 -27.77
N ASN A 183 9.95 23.74 -27.91
CA ASN A 183 8.63 23.80 -27.26
C ASN A 183 8.17 22.41 -26.77
N ASP A 184 7.17 22.38 -25.88
CA ASP A 184 6.64 21.13 -25.29
C ASP A 184 6.15 20.13 -26.35
N ARG A 185 5.53 20.61 -27.43
CA ARG A 185 5.02 19.74 -28.51
C ARG A 185 6.18 19.05 -29.26
N ASN A 186 7.27 19.77 -29.45
CA ASN A 186 8.51 19.27 -30.03
C ASN A 186 9.20 18.29 -29.07
N GLU A 187 9.25 18.59 -27.78
CA GLU A 187 9.79 17.66 -26.76
C GLU A 187 9.04 16.32 -26.77
N HIS A 188 7.70 16.38 -26.85
CA HIS A 188 6.86 15.20 -26.96
C HIS A 188 7.09 14.42 -28.26
N PHE A 189 7.34 15.11 -29.37
CA PHE A 189 7.67 14.50 -30.66
C PHE A 189 9.05 13.84 -30.64
N ASN A 190 10.10 14.54 -30.20
CA ASN A 190 11.46 14.00 -30.01
C ASN A 190 11.44 12.75 -29.12
N ARG A 191 10.71 12.80 -28.00
CA ARG A 191 10.53 11.65 -27.11
C ARG A 191 9.80 10.48 -27.77
N LYS A 192 8.91 10.73 -28.74
CA LYS A 192 8.25 9.68 -29.52
C LYS A 192 9.22 9.02 -30.49
N ILE A 193 10.03 9.83 -31.19
CA ILE A 193 11.09 9.36 -32.10
C ILE A 193 12.13 8.54 -31.32
N GLU A 194 12.58 9.03 -30.17
CA GLU A 194 13.56 8.32 -29.33
C GLU A 194 13.06 6.93 -28.89
N ARG A 195 11.77 6.79 -28.56
CA ARG A 195 11.20 5.47 -28.21
C ARG A 195 11.16 4.51 -29.40
N ALA A 196 10.93 5.00 -30.61
CA ALA A 196 10.78 4.18 -31.80
C ALA A 196 12.13 3.84 -32.45
N PHE A 197 13.03 4.81 -32.53
CA PHE A 197 14.28 4.74 -33.29
C PHE A 197 15.54 4.78 -32.43
N GLY A 198 15.46 5.21 -31.17
CA GLY A 198 16.63 5.38 -30.30
C GLY A 198 17.46 4.10 -30.15
N LYS A 199 16.83 2.92 -30.21
CA LYS A 199 17.54 1.62 -30.22
C LYS A 199 18.45 1.44 -31.45
N TYR A 200 18.06 1.99 -32.60
CA TYR A 200 18.78 1.84 -33.87
C TYR A 200 19.75 3.00 -34.14
N THR A 201 19.57 4.15 -33.49
CA THR A 201 20.37 5.38 -33.72
C THR A 201 21.42 5.63 -32.64
N VAL A 202 21.69 4.65 -31.76
CA VAL A 202 22.67 4.79 -30.66
C VAL A 202 24.06 5.15 -31.19
N GLU A 203 24.51 4.49 -32.24
CA GLU A 203 25.83 4.72 -32.84
C GLU A 203 25.94 6.13 -33.43
N ILE A 204 24.92 6.57 -34.17
CA ILE A 204 24.84 7.91 -34.75
C ILE A 204 24.91 8.97 -33.64
N LYS A 205 24.19 8.77 -32.54
CA LYS A 205 24.21 9.69 -31.40
C LYS A 205 25.58 9.74 -30.72
N ASN A 206 26.20 8.59 -30.49
CA ASN A 206 27.54 8.52 -29.91
C ASN A 206 28.59 9.18 -30.83
N ASN A 207 28.46 9.02 -32.15
CA ASN A 207 29.35 9.67 -33.11
C ASN A 207 29.17 11.20 -33.09
N LEU A 208 27.94 11.69 -32.92
CA LEU A 208 27.67 13.12 -32.76
C LEU A 208 28.33 13.68 -31.48
N GLU A 209 28.21 12.95 -30.37
CA GLU A 209 28.84 13.32 -29.08
C GLU A 209 30.38 13.25 -29.15
N ARG A 210 30.95 12.42 -30.04
CA ARG A 210 32.40 12.32 -30.31
C ARG A 210 32.92 13.26 -31.39
N GLY A 211 32.09 14.14 -31.95
CA GLY A 211 32.52 15.09 -32.97
C GLY A 211 32.63 14.51 -34.37
N THR A 212 31.73 13.59 -34.75
CA THR A 212 31.57 13.00 -36.10
C THR A 212 32.72 12.12 -36.60
N ALA A 213 33.70 11.79 -35.75
CA ALA A 213 34.73 10.81 -36.08
C ALA A 213 34.11 9.39 -36.19
N LEU A 214 34.41 8.69 -37.28
CA LEU A 214 34.07 7.28 -37.41
C LEU A 214 34.98 6.44 -36.48
N PRO A 215 34.49 5.32 -35.93
CA PRO A 215 35.33 4.38 -35.20
C PRO A 215 36.39 3.79 -36.15
N ASP A 216 37.64 3.68 -35.70
CA ASP A 216 38.67 2.88 -36.37
C ASP A 216 38.29 1.38 -36.39
#